data_AF-A0A7K1JLR0-F1
#
_entry.id   AF-A0A7K1JLR0-F1
#
_cell.length_a   1.000
_cell.length_b   1.000
_cell.length_c   1.000
_cell.angle_alpha   90.00
_cell.angle_beta   90.00
_cell.angle_gamma   90.00
#
_symmetry.space_group_name_H-M   'P 1'
#
loop_
_entity.id
_entity.type
_entity.pdbx_description
1 polymer ?
#
loop_
_entity_poly.entity_id
_entity_poly.type
_entity_poly.pdbx_seq_one_letter_code
_entity_poly.pdbx_strand_id
1 'polypeptide(L)'
;MSLDRSWKIGVAVALTVVIGLLVWQTKFRAPTSECQPVRDMLDYNKAQAVQIESKIDKNSKGVPTIAEETAYRAWADGMAERAQKVTGNGVAVHAVQLATLASQFTSALDAYRIAAQGRAPGAPAPTEAYQLSAINAQITDEMKALNDACPTHRKWNDVF
;
A
#
# COMPACT_ATOMS: atom_id res chain seq x y z
N MET A 1 18.50 36.15 -22.14
CA MET A 1 18.78 36.22 -20.69
C MET A 1 19.75 35.10 -20.33
N SER A 2 21.01 35.41 -20.03
CA SER A 2 21.97 34.43 -19.50
C SER A 2 21.81 34.36 -17.98
N LEU A 3 21.60 33.18 -17.42
CA LEU A 3 21.57 32.97 -15.97
C LEU A 3 22.92 33.41 -15.36
N ASP A 4 22.84 34.22 -14.30
CA ASP A 4 24.00 34.72 -13.56
C ASP A 4 24.88 33.58 -13.05
N ARG A 5 26.21 33.80 -13.05
CA ARG A 5 27.21 32.78 -12.69
C ARG A 5 27.03 32.31 -11.24
N SER A 6 26.62 33.20 -10.34
CA SER A 6 26.27 32.91 -8.95
C SER A 6 25.01 32.04 -8.82
N TRP A 7 24.00 32.23 -9.67
CA TRP A 7 22.81 31.37 -9.71
C TRP A 7 23.14 29.94 -10.19
N LYS A 8 23.99 29.83 -11.23
CA LYS A 8 24.45 28.51 -11.72
C LYS A 8 25.23 27.74 -10.66
N ILE A 9 26.08 28.42 -9.88
CA ILE A 9 26.83 27.81 -8.77
C ILE A 9 25.88 27.37 -7.67
N GLY A 10 24.90 28.19 -7.29
CA GLY A 10 23.88 27.83 -6.31
C GLY A 10 23.10 26.57 -6.68
N VAL A 11 22.65 26.49 -7.93
CA VAL A 11 21.95 25.29 -8.45
C VAL A 11 22.87 24.06 -8.44
N ALA A 12 24.13 24.20 -8.85
CA ALA A 12 25.08 23.10 -8.86
C ALA A 12 25.32 22.55 -7.44
N VAL A 13 25.57 23.43 -6.45
CA VAL A 13 25.78 23.02 -5.05
C VAL A 13 24.54 22.34 -4.48
N ALA A 14 23.34 22.88 -4.73
CA ALA A 14 22.09 22.29 -4.28
C ALA A 14 21.91 20.88 -4.86
N LEU A 15 22.21 20.68 -6.14
CA LEU A 15 22.17 19.36 -6.77
C LEU A 15 23.15 18.39 -6.13
N THR A 16 24.39 18.80 -5.84
CA THR A 16 25.38 17.93 -5.20
C THR A 16 24.94 17.49 -3.80
N VAL A 17 24.34 18.40 -3.02
CA VAL A 17 23.82 18.09 -1.68
C VAL A 17 22.65 17.11 -1.76
N VAL A 18 21.72 17.31 -2.71
CA VAL A 18 20.60 16.38 -2.94
C VAL A 18 21.10 15.00 -3.36
N ILE A 19 22.05 14.93 -4.30
CA ILE A 19 22.64 13.67 -4.76
C ILE A 19 23.37 12.97 -3.60
N GLY A 20 24.15 13.71 -2.81
CA GLY A 20 24.84 13.18 -1.63
C GLY A 20 23.87 12.61 -0.59
N LEU A 21 22.76 13.31 -0.33
CA LEU A 21 21.69 12.84 0.55
C LEU A 21 21.03 11.56 0.02
N LEU A 22 20.73 11.48 -1.27
CA LEU A 22 20.13 10.28 -1.88
C LEU A 22 21.07 9.07 -1.81
N VAL A 23 22.35 9.24 -2.14
CA VAL A 23 23.36 8.17 -2.05
C VAL A 23 23.52 7.72 -0.60
N TRP A 24 23.58 8.66 0.34
CA TRP A 24 23.72 8.32 1.75
C TRP A 24 22.49 7.59 2.31
N GLN A 25 21.27 8.03 1.98
CA GLN A 25 20.05 7.33 2.41
C GLN A 25 19.95 5.93 1.82
N THR A 26 20.27 5.76 0.53
CA THR A 26 20.18 4.46 -0.13
C THR A 26 21.26 3.47 0.31
N LYS A 27 22.46 3.94 0.67
CA LYS A 27 23.56 3.06 1.09
C LYS A 27 23.58 2.77 2.59
N PHE A 28 23.27 3.75 3.43
CA PHE A 28 23.41 3.62 4.88
C PHE A 28 22.08 3.45 5.61
N ARG A 29 20.97 3.87 5.01
CA ARG A 29 19.65 3.80 5.66
C ARG A 29 18.69 2.81 5.02
N ALA A 30 19.02 2.18 3.89
CA ALA A 30 18.12 1.25 3.22
C ALA A 30 17.68 0.08 4.13
N PRO A 31 16.47 -0.46 3.92
CA PRO A 31 16.01 -1.68 4.59
C PRO A 31 17.03 -2.81 4.43
N THR A 32 17.10 -3.70 5.41
CA THR A 32 17.89 -4.94 5.31
C THR A 32 17.41 -5.78 4.13
N SER A 33 18.27 -6.63 3.57
CA SER A 33 17.91 -7.53 2.46
C SER A 33 16.70 -8.41 2.80
N GLU A 34 16.62 -8.88 4.05
CA GLU A 34 15.50 -9.68 4.57
C GLU A 34 14.17 -8.91 4.58
N CYS A 35 14.21 -7.58 4.75
CA CYS A 35 13.02 -6.74 4.77
C CYS A 35 12.62 -6.21 3.40
N GLN A 36 13.42 -6.41 2.35
CA GLN A 36 13.08 -5.97 0.99
C GLN A 36 11.75 -6.56 0.50
N PRO A 37 11.48 -7.87 0.63
CA PRO A 37 10.19 -8.44 0.19
C PRO A 37 8.97 -7.84 0.92
N VAL A 38 9.15 -7.50 2.21
CA VAL A 38 8.10 -6.83 3.01
C VAL A 38 7.85 -5.42 2.50
N ARG A 39 8.92 -4.69 2.17
CA ARG A 39 8.82 -3.33 1.63
C ARG A 39 8.15 -3.31 0.27
N ASP A 40 8.55 -4.24 -0.59
CA ASP A 40 7.93 -4.48 -1.90
C ASP A 40 6.43 -4.76 -1.79
N MET A 41 5.99 -5.52 -0.77
CA MET A 41 4.59 -5.79 -0.51
C MET A 41 3.82 -4.54 -0.05
N LEU A 42 4.38 -3.79 0.90
CA LEU A 42 3.77 -2.56 1.41
C LEU A 42 3.69 -1.45 0.35
N ASP A 43 4.74 -1.30 -0.47
CA ASP A 43 4.78 -0.32 -1.56
C ASP A 43 3.79 -0.67 -2.67
N TYR A 44 3.64 -1.95 -2.99
CA TYR A 44 2.61 -2.41 -3.91
C TYR A 44 1.20 -2.07 -3.39
N ASN A 45 0.92 -2.33 -2.11
CA ASN A 45 -0.37 -1.99 -1.52
C ASN A 45 -0.66 -0.49 -1.62
N LYS A 46 0.32 0.35 -1.30
CA LYS A 46 0.20 1.82 -1.43
C LYS A 46 -0.06 2.26 -2.88
N ALA A 47 0.66 1.67 -3.84
CA ALA A 47 0.46 1.98 -5.26
C ALA A 47 -0.93 1.56 -5.74
N GLN A 48 -1.43 0.41 -5.31
CA GLN A 48 -2.77 -0.08 -5.66
C GLN A 48 -3.88 0.77 -5.02
N ALA A 49 -3.70 1.29 -3.81
CA ALA A 49 -4.68 2.19 -3.20
C ALA A 49 -4.95 3.43 -4.09
N VAL A 50 -3.90 4.03 -4.65
CA VAL A 50 -4.02 5.17 -5.58
C VAL A 50 -4.72 4.76 -6.89
N GLN A 51 -4.36 3.60 -7.44
CA GLN A 51 -4.97 3.07 -8.67
C GLN A 51 -6.46 2.77 -8.49
N ILE A 52 -6.83 2.16 -7.37
CA ILE A 52 -8.22 1.86 -7.04
C ILE A 52 -9.00 3.16 -6.83
N GLU A 53 -8.47 4.13 -6.07
CA GLU A 53 -9.11 5.43 -5.87
C GLU A 53 -9.39 6.14 -7.21
N SER A 54 -8.45 6.07 -8.16
CA SER A 54 -8.63 6.64 -9.50
C SER A 54 -9.73 5.98 -10.33
N LYS A 55 -10.12 4.76 -9.97
CA LYS A 55 -11.14 3.96 -10.67
C LYS A 55 -12.51 4.04 -10.00
N ILE A 56 -12.62 4.69 -8.83
CA ILE A 56 -13.88 4.86 -8.13
C ILE A 56 -14.82 5.73 -8.96
N ASP A 57 -15.93 5.16 -9.42
CA ASP A 57 -16.99 5.93 -10.04
C ASP A 57 -17.76 6.71 -8.95
N LYS A 58 -17.52 8.02 -8.90
CA LYS A 58 -18.19 8.92 -7.95
C LYS A 58 -19.70 9.00 -8.16
N ASN A 59 -20.21 8.55 -9.30
CA ASN A 59 -21.65 8.51 -9.60
C ASN A 59 -22.31 7.18 -9.21
N SER A 60 -21.55 6.18 -8.76
CA SER A 60 -22.05 4.83 -8.44
C SER A 60 -22.91 4.78 -7.17
N LYS A 61 -23.16 5.92 -6.52
CA LYS A 61 -23.91 6.04 -5.25
C LYS A 61 -23.38 5.10 -4.15
N GLY A 62 -22.09 4.78 -4.18
CA GLY A 62 -21.44 3.91 -3.20
C GLY A 62 -21.65 2.41 -3.44
N VAL A 63 -22.07 2.01 -4.64
CA VAL A 63 -22.15 0.60 -5.08
C VAL A 63 -20.96 0.29 -5.98
N PRO A 64 -20.07 -0.65 -5.59
CA PRO A 64 -18.92 -0.99 -6.40
C PRO A 64 -19.30 -1.46 -7.80
N THR A 65 -18.55 -1.02 -8.81
CA THR A 65 -18.70 -1.48 -10.20
C THR A 65 -17.92 -2.77 -10.44
N ILE A 66 -18.27 -3.52 -11.49
CA ILE A 66 -17.53 -4.73 -11.91
C ILE A 66 -16.05 -4.40 -12.22
N ALA A 67 -15.78 -3.20 -12.74
CA ALA A 67 -14.42 -2.76 -13.04
C ALA A 67 -13.60 -2.52 -11.76
N GLU A 68 -14.22 -1.97 -10.72
CA GLU A 68 -13.60 -1.81 -9.39
C GLU A 68 -13.32 -3.17 -8.76
N GLU A 69 -14.27 -4.11 -8.80
CA GLU A 69 -14.07 -5.47 -8.29
C GLU A 69 -12.89 -6.19 -8.94
N THR A 70 -12.76 -6.03 -10.26
CA THR A 70 -11.65 -6.62 -11.01
C THR A 70 -10.31 -6.01 -10.56
N ALA A 71 -10.26 -4.70 -10.28
CA ALA A 71 -9.06 -4.05 -9.75
C ALA A 71 -8.71 -4.56 -8.34
N TYR A 72 -9.71 -4.74 -7.48
CA TYR A 72 -9.51 -5.31 -6.14
C TYR A 72 -9.04 -6.77 -6.19
N ARG A 73 -9.56 -7.60 -7.10
CA ARG A 73 -9.08 -8.97 -7.31
C ARG A 73 -7.61 -9.00 -7.73
N ALA A 74 -7.24 -8.20 -8.73
CA ALA A 74 -5.85 -8.08 -9.17
C ALA A 74 -4.91 -7.60 -8.04
N TRP A 75 -5.38 -6.70 -7.17
CA TRP A 75 -4.66 -6.30 -5.97
C TRP A 75 -4.45 -7.47 -5.01
N ALA A 76 -5.50 -8.24 -4.69
CA ALA A 76 -5.39 -9.39 -3.80
C ALA A 76 -4.43 -10.48 -4.34
N ASP A 77 -4.50 -10.77 -5.64
CA ASP A 77 -3.59 -11.72 -6.29
C ASP A 77 -2.13 -11.23 -6.21
N GLY A 78 -1.89 -9.94 -6.47
CA GLY A 78 -0.55 -9.35 -6.34
C GLY A 78 -0.04 -9.31 -4.89
N MET A 79 -0.93 -9.18 -3.90
CA MET A 79 -0.57 -9.32 -2.49
C MET A 79 -0.15 -10.76 -2.16
N ALA A 80 -0.87 -11.77 -2.68
CA ALA A 80 -0.51 -13.17 -2.50
C ALA A 80 0.85 -13.52 -3.12
N GLU A 81 1.12 -13.04 -4.33
CA GLU A 81 2.43 -13.25 -4.99
C GLU A 81 3.58 -12.66 -4.17
N ARG A 82 3.38 -11.49 -3.57
CA ARG A 82 4.41 -10.82 -2.77
C ARG A 82 4.59 -11.44 -1.39
N ALA A 83 3.50 -11.88 -0.76
CA ALA A 83 3.56 -12.59 0.51
C ALA A 83 4.41 -13.86 0.42
N GLN A 84 4.35 -14.58 -0.70
CA GLN A 84 5.18 -15.78 -0.95
C GLN A 84 6.70 -15.49 -0.99
N LYS A 85 7.09 -14.24 -1.24
CA LYS A 85 8.49 -13.81 -1.28
C LYS A 85 9.02 -13.39 0.09
N VAL A 86 8.14 -13.22 1.09
CA VAL A 86 8.52 -12.85 2.45
C VAL A 86 9.00 -14.09 3.20
N THR A 87 10.27 -14.07 3.61
CA THR A 87 10.93 -15.15 4.35
C THR A 87 11.15 -14.76 5.81
N GLY A 88 11.17 -15.75 6.72
CA GLY A 88 11.37 -15.55 8.17
C GLY A 88 10.08 -15.72 8.98
N ASN A 89 10.12 -16.64 9.95
CA ASN A 89 8.92 -17.19 10.61
C ASN A 89 7.99 -16.13 11.23
N GLY A 90 8.52 -15.06 11.82
CA GLY A 90 7.69 -14.03 12.46
C GLY A 90 7.04 -13.06 11.48
N VAL A 91 7.74 -12.68 10.41
CA VAL A 91 7.28 -11.64 9.47
C VAL A 91 6.47 -12.24 8.32
N ALA A 92 6.79 -13.47 7.92
CA ALA A 92 6.03 -14.21 6.91
C ALA A 92 4.58 -14.47 7.34
N VAL A 93 4.34 -14.70 8.64
CA VAL A 93 2.97 -14.88 9.17
C VAL A 93 2.12 -13.64 8.91
N HIS A 94 2.62 -12.45 9.24
CA HIS A 94 1.92 -11.19 8.99
C HIS A 94 1.71 -10.92 7.49
N ALA A 95 2.69 -11.26 6.65
CA ALA A 95 2.57 -11.11 5.20
C ALA A 95 1.48 -12.03 4.61
N VAL A 96 1.47 -13.31 5.01
CA VAL A 96 0.44 -14.27 4.59
C VAL A 96 -0.94 -13.85 5.10
N GLN A 97 -1.03 -13.38 6.34
CA GLN A 97 -2.28 -12.89 6.92
C GLN A 97 -2.80 -11.68 6.15
N LEU A 98 -1.94 -10.72 5.81
CA LEU A 98 -2.31 -9.56 5.00
C LEU A 98 -2.83 -9.95 3.61
N ALA A 99 -2.16 -10.90 2.92
CA ALA A 99 -2.63 -11.40 1.62
C ALA A 99 -3.98 -12.15 1.73
N THR A 100 -4.16 -12.89 2.82
CA THR A 100 -5.42 -13.60 3.10
C THR A 100 -6.55 -12.60 3.33
N LEU A 101 -6.32 -11.56 4.13
CA LEU A 101 -7.28 -10.48 4.37
C LEU A 101 -7.62 -9.71 3.10
N ALA A 102 -6.64 -9.48 2.22
CA ALA A 102 -6.90 -8.88 0.90
C ALA A 102 -7.91 -9.73 0.10
N SER A 103 -7.73 -11.05 0.05
CA SER A 103 -8.66 -11.97 -0.62
C SER A 103 -10.05 -12.01 0.04
N GLN A 104 -10.11 -11.91 1.38
CA GLN A 104 -11.39 -11.80 2.09
C GLN A 104 -12.09 -10.47 1.80
N PHE A 105 -11.33 -9.38 1.69
CA PHE A 105 -11.86 -8.06 1.35
C PHE A 105 -12.52 -8.07 -0.04
N THR A 106 -11.89 -8.67 -1.05
CA THR A 106 -12.48 -8.76 -2.40
C THR A 106 -13.77 -9.57 -2.42
N SER A 107 -13.81 -10.66 -1.64
CA SER A 107 -15.02 -11.49 -1.50
C SER A 107 -16.14 -10.74 -0.78
N ALA A 108 -15.83 -10.00 0.28
CA ALA A 108 -16.77 -9.16 1.00
C ALA A 108 -17.28 -7.99 0.15
N LEU A 109 -16.43 -7.47 -0.75
CA LEU A 109 -16.80 -6.39 -1.67
C LEU A 109 -17.86 -6.84 -2.69
N ASP A 110 -17.70 -8.05 -3.23
CA ASP A 110 -18.69 -8.66 -4.13
C ASP A 110 -20.01 -8.93 -3.42
N ALA A 111 -19.97 -9.47 -2.19
CA ALA A 111 -21.15 -9.65 -1.36
C ALA A 111 -21.86 -8.32 -1.08
N TYR A 112 -21.10 -7.27 -0.74
CA TYR A 112 -21.64 -5.92 -0.53
C TYR A 112 -22.28 -5.36 -1.80
N ARG A 113 -21.65 -5.51 -2.97
CA ARG A 113 -22.23 -5.08 -4.25
C ARG A 113 -23.55 -5.79 -4.53
N ILE A 114 -23.60 -7.11 -4.37
CA ILE A 114 -24.82 -7.91 -4.56
C ILE A 114 -25.92 -7.45 -3.59
N ALA A 115 -25.58 -7.24 -2.32
CA ALA A 115 -26.52 -6.76 -1.32
C ALA A 115 -26.99 -5.32 -1.61
N ALA A 116 -26.13 -4.47 -2.16
CA ALA A 116 -26.46 -3.09 -2.50
C ALA A 116 -27.32 -3.00 -3.78
N GLN A 117 -27.29 -4.01 -4.65
CA GLN A 117 -28.15 -4.06 -5.83
C GLN A 117 -29.63 -4.13 -5.42
N GLY A 118 -30.44 -3.25 -5.99
CA GLY A 118 -31.88 -3.22 -5.74
C GLY A 118 -32.30 -2.50 -4.45
N ARG A 119 -31.37 -1.98 -3.64
CA ARG A 119 -31.72 -1.09 -2.52
C ARG A 119 -32.19 0.28 -3.03
N ALA A 120 -33.22 0.82 -2.38
CA ALA A 120 -33.74 2.14 -2.70
C ALA A 120 -32.70 3.26 -2.40
N PRO A 121 -32.66 4.35 -3.17
CA PRO A 121 -31.80 5.50 -2.85
C PRO A 121 -32.07 6.02 -1.43
N GLY A 122 -31.01 6.15 -0.61
CA GLY A 122 -31.10 6.61 0.78
C GLY A 122 -31.47 5.54 1.81
N ALA A 123 -31.66 4.28 1.40
CA ALA A 123 -31.77 3.16 2.34
C ALA A 123 -30.46 3.03 3.15
N PRO A 124 -30.52 2.54 4.41
CA PRO A 124 -29.34 2.27 5.20
C PRO A 124 -28.35 1.36 4.46
N ALA A 125 -27.06 1.56 4.72
CA ALA A 125 -26.03 0.73 4.13
C ALA A 125 -26.27 -0.76 4.44
N PRO A 126 -25.96 -1.66 3.50
CA PRO A 126 -25.93 -3.10 3.74
C PRO A 126 -25.14 -3.46 5.01
N THR A 127 -25.57 -4.47 5.75
CA THR A 127 -24.83 -4.98 6.92
C THR A 127 -23.42 -5.46 6.55
N GLU A 128 -23.25 -5.87 5.30
CA GLU A 128 -22.00 -6.25 4.66
C GLU A 128 -20.95 -5.10 4.68
N ALA A 129 -21.39 -3.84 4.76
CA ALA A 129 -20.49 -2.69 4.91
C ALA A 129 -19.66 -2.76 6.20
N TYR A 130 -20.25 -3.29 7.29
CA TYR A 130 -19.54 -3.46 8.56
C TYR A 130 -18.48 -4.56 8.47
N GLN A 131 -18.72 -5.61 7.70
CA GLN A 131 -17.74 -6.66 7.48
C GLN A 131 -16.54 -6.12 6.68
N LEU A 132 -16.79 -5.33 5.63
CA LEU A 132 -15.74 -4.67 4.86
C LEU A 132 -14.87 -3.75 5.72
N SER A 133 -15.49 -2.93 6.58
CA SER A 133 -14.74 -2.02 7.45
C SER A 133 -13.92 -2.77 8.51
N ALA A 134 -14.44 -3.86 9.06
CA ALA A 134 -13.72 -4.72 9.99
C ALA A 134 -12.50 -5.38 9.34
N ILE A 135 -12.63 -5.91 8.11
CA ILE A 135 -11.51 -6.49 7.36
C ILE A 135 -10.46 -5.40 7.07
N ASN A 136 -10.89 -4.19 6.66
CA ASN A 136 -9.97 -3.08 6.39
C ASN A 136 -9.17 -2.63 7.63
N ALA A 137 -9.78 -2.68 8.82
CA ALA A 137 -9.08 -2.43 10.07
C ALA A 137 -7.97 -3.47 10.29
N GLN A 138 -8.28 -4.77 10.12
CA GLN A 138 -7.28 -5.84 10.24
C GLN A 138 -6.15 -5.73 9.21
N ILE A 139 -6.47 -5.35 7.96
CA ILE A 139 -5.46 -5.07 6.92
C ILE A 139 -4.51 -3.96 7.41
N THR A 140 -5.06 -2.90 8.01
CA THR A 140 -4.27 -1.78 8.54
C THR A 140 -3.35 -2.21 9.68
N ASP A 141 -3.84 -3.07 10.57
CA ASP A 141 -3.06 -3.61 11.68
C ASP A 141 -1.91 -4.51 11.20
N GLU A 142 -2.16 -5.40 10.23
CA GLU A 142 -1.12 -6.25 9.64
C GLU A 142 -0.07 -5.44 8.88
N MET A 143 -0.48 -4.40 8.14
CA MET A 143 0.47 -3.47 7.52
C MET A 143 1.33 -2.76 8.55
N LYS A 144 0.75 -2.35 9.68
CA LYS A 144 1.49 -1.75 10.78
C LYS A 144 2.49 -2.73 11.38
N ALA A 145 2.09 -3.97 11.66
CA ALA A 145 2.97 -5.02 12.18
C ALA A 145 4.16 -5.28 11.25
N LEU A 146 3.91 -5.43 9.94
CA LEU A 146 4.95 -5.57 8.92
C LEU A 146 5.86 -4.34 8.88
N ASN A 147 5.28 -3.15 8.98
CA ASN A 147 6.05 -1.92 8.95
C ASN A 147 6.98 -1.77 10.17
N ASP A 148 6.47 -2.12 11.35
CA ASP A 148 7.20 -2.04 12.62
C ASP A 148 8.30 -3.10 12.68
N ALA A 149 8.05 -4.30 12.16
CA ALA A 149 9.03 -5.38 12.07
C ALA A 149 10.15 -5.07 11.07
N CYS A 150 9.85 -4.38 9.98
CA CYS A 150 10.76 -4.26 8.84
C CYS A 150 10.98 -2.83 8.35
N PRO A 151 11.30 -1.81 9.18
CA PRO A 151 11.17 -0.37 8.87
C PRO A 151 11.77 0.10 7.53
N THR A 152 11.21 1.18 6.96
CA THR A 152 11.69 1.79 5.68
C THR A 152 13.12 2.31 5.74
N HIS A 153 13.61 2.57 6.94
CA HIS A 153 14.98 2.99 7.18
C HIS A 153 15.56 2.33 8.42
N ARG A 154 16.85 2.03 8.41
CA ARG A 154 17.56 1.63 9.64
C ARG A 154 17.58 2.77 10.65
N LYS A 155 17.41 2.42 11.93
CA LYS A 155 17.57 3.38 13.03
C LYS A 155 19.05 3.72 13.14
N TRP A 156 19.34 4.94 13.62
CA TRP A 156 20.72 5.43 13.78
C TRP A 156 21.59 4.47 14.61
N ASN A 157 21.00 3.80 15.60
CA ASN A 157 21.70 2.84 16.48
C ASN A 157 22.03 1.49 15.82
N ASP A 158 21.52 1.22 14.61
CA ASP A 158 21.81 -0.02 13.88
C ASP A 158 22.90 0.18 12.80
N VAL A 159 23.38 1.42 12.64
CA VAL A 159 24.37 1.83 11.62
C VAL A 159 25.78 2.01 12.23
N PHE A 160 25.87 2.18 13.55
CA PHE A 160 27.11 2.38 14.33
C PHE A 160 27.16 1.38 15.47
#